data_AF-A0A8H5EW96-F1
#
_entry.id   AF-A0A8H5EW96-F1
#
_cell.length_a   1.000
_cell.length_b   1.000
_cell.length_c   1.000
_cell.angle_alpha   90.00
_cell.angle_beta   90.00
_cell.angle_gamma   90.00
#
_symmetry.space_group_name_H-M   'P 1'
#
loop_
_entity.id
_entity.type
_entity.pdbx_description
1 polymer ?
#
loop_
_entity_poly.entity_id
_entity_poly.type
_entity_poly.pdbx_seq_one_letter_code
_entity_poly.pdbx_strand_id
1 'polypeptide(L)'
;MKRDDWERNEEERRVCKALEKVAAEIGAKSITAVAIAYIMQKAPYVFPLIGGRKVENLKDNIEVLTRQQIEYIESVKSFDVGFPVTMVGNGSEISVWMGSVAVIDKQPPAPPLRPVAEARLVGKN
;
A
#
# COMPACT_ATOMS: atom_id res chain seq x y z
N MET A 1 21.07 -21.91 -21.81
CA MET A 1 21.11 -20.84 -20.81
C MET A 1 20.26 -21.28 -19.63
N LYS A 2 20.85 -21.69 -18.51
CA LYS A 2 20.10 -22.08 -17.31
C LYS A 2 19.44 -20.83 -16.73
N ARG A 3 18.14 -20.88 -16.47
CA ARG A 3 17.42 -19.86 -15.70
C ARG A 3 17.69 -20.16 -14.23
N ASP A 4 18.81 -19.68 -13.71
CA ASP A 4 19.14 -19.79 -12.28
C ASP A 4 18.36 -18.74 -11.44
N ASP A 5 17.51 -17.93 -12.07
CA ASP A 5 16.70 -16.83 -11.49
C ASP A 5 15.27 -17.23 -11.07
N TRP A 6 14.92 -18.51 -11.02
CA TRP A 6 13.55 -18.93 -10.63
C TRP A 6 13.33 -18.94 -9.11
N GLU A 7 14.41 -18.99 -8.33
CA GLU A 7 14.36 -18.99 -6.88
C GLU A 7 14.19 -17.59 -6.32
N ARG A 8 13.38 -17.47 -5.26
CA ARG A 8 13.20 -16.19 -4.58
C ARG A 8 14.51 -15.72 -3.96
N ASN A 9 14.89 -14.49 -4.26
CA ASN A 9 16.02 -13.86 -3.59
C ASN A 9 15.71 -13.56 -2.11
N GLU A 10 16.72 -13.18 -1.35
CA GLU A 10 16.58 -12.94 0.09
C GLU A 10 15.68 -11.74 0.41
N GLU A 11 15.63 -10.73 -0.47
CA GLU A 11 14.72 -9.58 -0.30
C GLU A 11 13.26 -9.98 -0.47
N GLU A 12 12.95 -10.73 -1.53
CA GLU A 12 11.61 -11.26 -1.78
C GLU A 12 11.14 -12.14 -0.63
N ARG A 13 12.03 -12.99 -0.11
CA ARG A 13 11.74 -13.79 1.09
C ARG A 13 11.44 -12.93 2.31
N ARG A 14 12.17 -11.82 2.52
CA ARG A 14 11.91 -10.88 3.61
C ARG A 14 10.53 -10.21 3.48
N VAL A 15 10.18 -9.77 2.27
CA VAL A 15 8.86 -9.19 2.00
C VAL A 15 7.73 -10.20 2.22
N CYS A 16 7.89 -11.44 1.74
CA CYS A 16 6.91 -12.51 2.01
C CYS A 16 6.72 -12.73 3.52
N LYS A 17 7.81 -12.84 4.28
CA LYS A 17 7.74 -13.01 5.74
C LYS A 17 7.03 -11.85 6.45
N ALA A 18 7.24 -10.62 5.99
CA ALA A 18 6.56 -9.46 6.56
C ALA A 18 5.05 -9.49 6.29
N LEU A 19 4.64 -9.86 5.07
CA LEU A 19 3.24 -10.03 4.72
C LEU A 19 2.59 -11.19 5.50
N GLU A 20 3.30 -12.30 5.72
CA GLU A 20 2.84 -13.41 6.57
C GLU A 20 2.64 -12.97 8.02
N LYS A 21 3.56 -12.17 8.57
CA LYS A 21 3.42 -11.62 9.92
C LYS A 21 2.17 -10.75 10.04
N VAL A 22 1.96 -9.82 9.11
CA VAL A 22 0.77 -8.96 9.10
C VAL A 22 -0.50 -9.80 8.92
N ALA A 23 -0.48 -10.82 8.05
CA ALA A 23 -1.60 -11.74 7.86
C ALA A 23 -1.97 -12.44 9.18
N ALA A 24 -0.98 -12.88 9.95
CA ALA A 24 -1.20 -13.50 11.25
C ALA A 24 -1.78 -12.52 12.29
N GLU A 25 -1.36 -11.25 12.27
CA GLU A 25 -1.89 -10.20 13.17
C GLU A 25 -3.37 -9.90 12.94
N ILE A 26 -3.80 -9.86 11.67
CA ILE A 26 -5.21 -9.58 11.32
C ILE A 26 -6.09 -10.83 11.22
N GLY A 27 -5.51 -12.03 11.32
CA GLY A 27 -6.22 -13.29 11.15
C GLY A 27 -6.64 -13.57 9.71
N ALA A 28 -5.95 -12.98 8.72
CA ALA A 28 -6.26 -13.19 7.31
C ALA A 28 -5.90 -14.62 6.90
N LYS A 29 -6.79 -15.24 6.12
CA LYS A 29 -6.60 -16.62 5.64
C LYS A 29 -5.53 -16.74 4.55
N SER A 30 -5.21 -15.64 3.88
CA SER A 30 -4.25 -15.61 2.78
C SER A 30 -3.39 -14.35 2.81
N ILE A 31 -2.09 -14.54 2.56
CA ILE A 31 -1.13 -13.46 2.32
C ILE A 31 -1.52 -12.58 1.12
N THR A 32 -2.26 -13.14 0.15
CA THR A 32 -2.73 -12.40 -1.04
C THR A 32 -3.74 -11.31 -0.65
N ALA A 33 -4.55 -11.56 0.37
CA ALA A 33 -5.53 -10.61 0.86
C ALA A 33 -4.84 -9.36 1.43
N VAL A 34 -3.75 -9.57 2.19
CA VAL A 34 -2.89 -8.49 2.71
C VAL A 34 -2.27 -7.68 1.57
N ALA A 35 -1.77 -8.35 0.53
CA ALA A 35 -1.17 -7.66 -0.62
C ALA A 35 -2.19 -6.81 -1.41
N ILE A 36 -3.41 -7.33 -1.60
CA ILE A 36 -4.52 -6.61 -2.24
C ILE A 36 -4.90 -5.39 -1.39
N ALA A 37 -5.11 -5.59 -0.09
CA ALA A 37 -5.44 -4.52 0.85
C ALA A 37 -4.37 -3.43 0.87
N TYR A 38 -3.09 -3.83 0.90
CA TYR A 38 -1.95 -2.90 0.85
C TYR A 38 -2.00 -2.00 -0.39
N ILE A 39 -2.20 -2.57 -1.59
CA ILE A 39 -2.22 -1.79 -2.83
C ILE A 39 -3.42 -0.82 -2.85
N MET A 40 -4.61 -1.30 -2.48
CA MET A 40 -5.83 -0.49 -2.45
C MET A 40 -5.75 0.66 -1.44
N GLN A 41 -5.06 0.46 -0.33
CA GLN A 41 -4.89 1.49 0.71
C GLN A 41 -3.71 2.43 0.45
N LYS A 42 -2.67 1.95 -0.23
CA LYS A 42 -1.53 2.79 -0.59
C LYS A 42 -1.85 3.75 -1.73
N ALA A 43 -2.61 3.30 -2.73
CA ALA A 43 -2.87 4.06 -3.95
C ALA A 43 -4.38 4.18 -4.23
N PRO A 44 -4.99 5.37 -4.08
CA PRO A 44 -6.45 5.55 -4.11
C PRO A 44 -7.11 5.29 -5.47
N TYR A 45 -6.33 5.15 -6.55
CA TYR A 45 -6.83 4.91 -7.91
C TYR A 45 -6.32 3.61 -8.52
N VAL A 46 -5.93 2.65 -7.68
CA VAL A 46 -5.48 1.32 -8.12
C VAL A 46 -6.50 0.26 -7.70
N PHE A 47 -7.13 -0.35 -8.70
CA PHE A 47 -8.09 -1.43 -8.52
C PHE A 47 -7.47 -2.75 -9.01
N PRO A 48 -7.05 -3.65 -8.10
CA PRO A 48 -6.45 -4.92 -8.50
C PRO A 48 -7.50 -5.81 -9.17
N LEU A 49 -7.08 -6.52 -10.21
CA LEU A 49 -7.90 -7.55 -10.85
C LEU A 49 -7.81 -8.83 -10.03
N ILE A 50 -8.89 -9.14 -9.29
CA ILE A 50 -8.96 -10.32 -8.44
C ILE A 50 -9.48 -11.51 -9.25
N GLY A 51 -8.58 -12.44 -9.59
CA GLY A 51 -8.95 -13.70 -10.22
C GLY A 51 -9.44 -14.73 -9.20
N GLY A 52 -10.56 -15.39 -9.48
CA GLY A 52 -11.08 -16.45 -8.63
C GLY A 52 -12.04 -17.35 -9.39
N ARG A 53 -12.06 -18.65 -9.06
CA ARG A 53 -13.01 -19.63 -9.62
C ARG A 53 -14.17 -19.93 -8.69
N LYS A 54 -14.11 -19.39 -7.47
CA LYS A 54 -15.03 -19.66 -6.36
C LYS A 54 -15.33 -18.36 -5.62
N VAL A 55 -16.51 -18.26 -5.02
CA VAL A 55 -16.95 -17.07 -4.28
C VAL A 55 -16.14 -16.88 -3.01
N GLU A 56 -15.69 -17.97 -2.38
CA GLU A 56 -14.89 -17.93 -1.15
C GLU A 56 -13.58 -17.17 -1.38
N ASN A 57 -12.94 -17.36 -2.54
CA ASN A 57 -11.71 -16.64 -2.89
C ASN A 57 -11.94 -15.12 -2.94
N LEU A 58 -13.11 -14.66 -3.37
CA LEU A 58 -13.40 -13.24 -3.40
C LEU A 58 -13.57 -12.70 -1.98
N LYS A 59 -14.30 -13.43 -1.12
CA LYS A 59 -14.54 -13.03 0.27
C LYS A 59 -13.27 -13.04 1.10
N ASP A 60 -12.42 -14.04 0.93
CA ASP A 60 -11.17 -14.19 1.67
C ASP A 60 -10.10 -13.14 1.29
N ASN A 61 -10.31 -12.36 0.21
CA ASN A 61 -9.42 -11.28 -0.23
C ASN A 61 -9.86 -9.89 0.25
N ILE A 62 -10.95 -9.79 1.02
CA ILE A 62 -11.47 -8.52 1.53
C ILE A 62 -10.91 -8.30 2.94
N GLU A 63 -9.75 -7.65 3.00
CA GLU A 63 -9.09 -7.29 4.26
C GLU A 63 -8.76 -5.80 4.31
N VAL A 64 -8.57 -5.27 5.52
CA VAL A 64 -8.25 -3.86 5.77
C VAL A 64 -7.02 -3.82 6.67
N LEU A 65 -5.96 -3.13 6.24
CA LEU A 65 -4.79 -2.90 7.06
C LEU A 65 -4.89 -1.56 7.78
N THR A 66 -4.24 -1.49 8.94
CA THR A 66 -4.00 -0.24 9.66
C THR A 66 -2.81 0.49 9.05
N ARG A 67 -2.70 1.80 9.30
CA ARG A 67 -1.57 2.61 8.83
C ARG A 67 -0.22 2.08 9.33
N GLN A 68 -0.15 1.62 10.58
CA GLN A 68 1.06 1.04 11.16
C GLN A 68 1.50 -0.25 10.43
N GLN A 69 0.54 -1.08 10.02
CA GLN A 69 0.84 -2.29 9.24
C GLN A 69 1.35 -1.97 7.84
N ILE A 70 0.81 -0.93 7.19
CA ILE A 70 1.31 -0.43 5.90
C ILE A 70 2.75 0.07 6.06
N GLU A 71 3.01 0.91 7.06
CA GLU A 71 4.36 1.45 7.35
C GLU A 71 5.36 0.32 7.65
N TYR A 72 4.93 -0.73 8.37
CA TYR A 72 5.76 -1.91 8.61
C TYR A 72 6.12 -2.64 7.32
N ILE A 73 5.14 -2.92 6.44
CA ILE A 73 5.39 -3.58 5.15
C ILE A 73 6.39 -2.78 4.31
N GLU A 74 6.29 -1.45 4.31
CA GLU A 74 7.19 -0.57 3.57
C GLU A 74 8.60 -0.52 4.16
N SER A 75 8.75 -0.67 5.47
CA SER A 75 10.06 -0.66 6.14
C SER A 75 10.97 -1.84 5.77
N VAL A 76 10.39 -2.91 5.23
CA VAL A 76 11.11 -4.19 4.99
C VAL A 76 12.10 -4.08 3.84
N LYS A 77 11.81 -3.23 2.86
CA LYS A 77 12.69 -2.99 1.72
C LYS A 77 12.96 -1.51 1.58
N SER A 78 14.24 -1.14 1.68
CA SER A 78 14.70 0.18 1.28
C SER A 78 14.47 0.34 -0.22
N PHE A 79 13.56 1.23 -0.60
CA PHE A 79 13.35 1.60 -2.00
C PHE A 79 14.14 2.87 -2.28
N ASP A 80 15.21 2.74 -3.08
CA ASP A 80 15.92 3.91 -3.59
C ASP A 80 15.14 4.50 -4.77
N VAL A 81 14.54 5.66 -4.55
CA VAL A 81 13.74 6.36 -5.56
C VAL A 81 14.64 7.06 -6.59
N GLY A 82 15.91 7.30 -6.26
CA GLY A 82 16.89 7.92 -7.15
C GLY A 82 16.52 9.33 -7.64
N PHE A 83 17.15 9.73 -8.75
CA PHE A 83 16.84 10.98 -9.45
C PHE A 83 15.50 10.86 -10.21
N PRO A 84 14.62 11.90 -10.20
CA PRO A 84 14.82 13.25 -9.67
C PRO A 84 14.39 13.43 -8.21
N VAL A 85 13.89 12.39 -7.54
CA VAL A 85 13.35 12.50 -6.17
C VAL A 85 14.42 12.92 -5.16
N THR A 86 15.67 12.52 -5.34
CA THR A 86 16.81 13.01 -4.54
C THR A 86 17.09 14.51 -4.70
N MET A 87 16.68 15.11 -5.82
CA MET A 87 16.89 16.54 -6.12
C MET A 87 15.70 17.41 -5.70
N VAL A 88 14.47 16.98 -5.99
CA VAL A 88 13.25 17.80 -5.76
C VAL A 88 12.39 17.34 -4.59
N GLY A 89 12.71 16.19 -3.98
CA GLY A 89 11.94 15.57 -2.91
C GLY A 89 10.83 14.65 -3.41
N ASN A 90 10.19 13.95 -2.47
CA ASN A 90 9.13 12.96 -2.75
C ASN A 90 7.70 13.53 -2.61
N GLY A 91 7.56 14.86 -2.51
CA GLY A 91 6.27 15.54 -2.30
C GLY A 91 5.73 15.48 -0.87
N SER A 92 6.44 14.83 0.07
CA SER A 92 6.05 14.83 1.49
C SER A 92 6.28 16.18 2.15
N GLU A 93 7.20 16.99 1.63
CA GLU A 93 7.45 18.35 2.06
C GLU A 93 7.53 19.25 0.83
N ILE A 94 7.25 20.55 1.00
CA ILE A 94 7.45 21.53 -0.06
C ILE A 94 8.96 21.65 -0.27
N SER A 95 9.43 21.44 -1.50
CA SER A 95 10.87 21.55 -1.78
C SER A 95 11.35 22.96 -1.52
N VAL A 96 12.58 23.10 -1.00
CA VAL A 96 13.17 24.41 -0.66
C VAL A 96 13.14 25.37 -1.85
N TRP A 97 13.39 24.84 -3.05
CA TRP A 97 13.32 25.60 -4.30
C TRP A 97 11.92 26.06 -4.66
N MET A 98 10.88 25.24 -4.43
CA MET A 98 9.50 25.65 -4.67
C MET A 98 9.01 26.65 -3.61
N GLY A 99 9.42 26.49 -2.36
CA GLY A 99 9.06 27.40 -1.27
C GLY A 99 9.70 28.79 -1.38
N SER A 100 10.80 28.95 -2.13
CA SER A 100 11.45 30.25 -2.33
C SER A 100 10.82 31.09 -3.45
N VAL A 101 10.06 30.46 -4.36
CA VAL A 101 9.49 31.14 -5.55
C VAL A 101 7.99 31.39 -5.45
N ALA A 102 7.27 30.67 -4.58
CA ALA A 102 5.82 30.80 -4.45
C ALA A 102 5.32 30.43 -3.05
N VAL A 103 4.18 31.03 -2.66
CA VAL A 103 3.37 30.54 -1.54
C VAL A 103 2.59 29.32 -2.03
N ILE A 104 2.86 28.16 -1.45
CA ILE A 104 2.29 26.88 -1.88
C ILE A 104 1.39 26.35 -0.78
N ASP A 105 0.12 26.11 -1.13
CA ASP A 105 -0.80 25.39 -0.27
C ASP A 105 -0.69 23.89 -0.54
N LYS A 106 -0.27 23.12 0.48
CA LYS A 106 -0.08 21.68 0.34
C LYS A 106 -1.41 20.95 0.51
N GLN A 107 -1.92 20.40 -0.59
CA GLN A 107 -3.10 19.55 -0.54
C GLN A 107 -2.76 18.18 0.09
N PRO A 108 -3.59 17.67 1.02
CA PRO A 108 -3.38 16.34 1.58
C PRO A 108 -3.55 15.27 0.48
N PRO A 109 -2.83 14.14 0.56
CA PRO A 109 -3.04 13.03 -0.35
C PRO A 109 -4.47 12.49 -0.20
N ALA A 110 -5.09 12.09 -1.31
CA ALA A 110 -6.43 11.52 -1.28
C ALA A 110 -6.45 10.26 -0.39
N PRO A 111 -7.40 10.15 0.56
CA PRO A 111 -7.48 8.97 1.42
C PRO A 111 -7.86 7.72 0.61
N PRO A 112 -7.60 6.52 1.16
CA PRO A 112 -8.08 5.27 0.57
C PRO A 112 -9.58 5.32 0.34
N LEU A 113 -10.04 4.74 -0.78
CA LEU A 113 -11.46 4.61 -1.06
C LEU A 113 -12.13 3.74 0.02
N ARG A 114 -13.19 4.26 0.63
CA ARG A 114 -13.99 3.55 1.63
C ARG A 114 -15.41 3.36 1.10
N PRO A 115 -16.07 2.23 1.40
CA PRO A 115 -17.48 2.05 1.07
C PRO A 115 -18.33 3.18 1.64
N VAL A 116 -19.29 3.67 0.84
CA VAL A 116 -20.12 4.84 1.16
C VAL A 116 -21.18 4.55 2.25
N ALA A 117 -21.27 3.31 2.75
CA ALA A 117 -22.31 2.86 3.67
C ALA A 117 -22.41 3.67 4.98
N GLU A 118 -21.33 4.36 5.40
CA GLU A 118 -21.30 5.13 6.66
C GLU A 118 -21.41 6.65 6.51
N ALA A 119 -21.25 7.21 5.29
CA ALA A 119 -21.38 8.65 5.08
C ALA A 119 -22.83 9.16 5.26
N ARG A 120 -23.81 8.27 5.34
CA ARG A 120 -25.24 8.60 5.54
C ARG A 120 -25.70 8.58 7.00
N LEU A 121 -24.89 8.06 7.93
CA LEU A 121 -25.27 7.90 9.34
C LEU A 121 -24.63 8.93 10.28
N VAL A 122 -23.57 9.64 9.85
CA VAL A 122 -22.89 10.65 10.67
C VAL A 122 -23.50 12.06 10.50
N GLY A 123 -24.52 12.23 9.65
CA GLY A 123 -25.20 13.51 9.39
C GLY A 123 -26.67 13.58 9.82
N LYS A 124 -27.11 12.70 10.72
CA LYS A 124 -28.44 12.78 11.35
C LYS A 124 -28.31 12.55 12.85
N ASN A 125 -28.02 13.63 13.56
CA ASN A 125 -28.57 13.98 14.87
C ASN A 125 -28.35 15.48 15.08
#